data_AF-A0A935B2C3-F1
#
_entry.id   AF-A0A935B2C3-F1
#
_cell.length_a   1.000
_cell.length_b   1.000
_cell.length_c   1.000
_cell.angle_alpha   90.00
_cell.angle_beta   90.00
_cell.angle_gamma   90.00
#
_symmetry.space_group_name_H-M   'P 1'
#
loop_
_entity.id
_entity.type
_entity.pdbx_description
1 polymer ?
#
loop_
_entity_poly.entity_id
_entity_poly.type
_entity_poly.pdbx_seq_one_letter_code
_entity_poly.pdbx_strand_id
1 'polypeptide(L)'
;MLLPLTWSAGWTGTIDHIGLIQADLMNLDLQTAWTCAFATPAPTAAEEVARLRDAISDAAGLTKQEIARGIGVDRRSLSGFVTGEIRPTATRLRALQALADAATWAASRYGARARDVLSHDAGAGSALDMLAGGRTDVFADLEAAAASLGLVRRGEVTTRSRRTGRPPLYLEAREAWADRVDQPAQGGEVRNQSVYEQDLSEALPSPAHQQPRRRQI
;
A
#
# COMPACT_ATOMS: atom_id res chain seq x y z
N MET A 1 21.30 -13.41 22.80
CA MET A 1 20.60 -14.08 21.69
C MET A 1 20.08 -15.40 22.21
N LEU A 2 18.77 -15.58 22.25
CA LEU A 2 18.08 -16.88 22.36
C LEU A 2 16.61 -16.63 21.98
N LEU A 3 16.18 -17.25 20.87
CA LEU A 3 14.79 -17.29 20.39
C LEU A 3 13.95 -18.20 21.31
N PRO A 4 12.65 -17.94 21.53
CA PRO A 4 11.76 -18.95 22.10
C PRO A 4 11.32 -19.95 21.02
N LEU A 5 11.41 -21.24 21.38
CA LEU A 5 10.93 -22.37 20.60
C LEU A 5 9.41 -22.26 20.36
N THR A 6 9.02 -22.35 19.11
CA THR A 6 7.64 -22.60 18.69
C THR A 6 7.24 -24.00 19.12
N TRP A 7 6.26 -24.12 20.02
CA TRP A 7 5.64 -25.39 20.37
C TRP A 7 4.81 -25.89 19.18
N SER A 8 5.38 -26.80 18.39
CA SER A 8 4.63 -27.70 17.52
C SER A 8 4.30 -28.97 18.31
N ALA A 9 3.19 -28.94 19.04
CA ALA A 9 2.62 -30.15 19.62
C ALA A 9 1.15 -30.22 19.20
N GLY A 10 0.88 -30.99 18.14
CA GLY A 10 -0.47 -31.40 17.80
C GLY A 10 -1.03 -32.20 18.96
N TRP A 11 -2.06 -31.68 19.62
CA TRP A 11 -2.83 -32.45 20.60
C TRP A 11 -3.72 -33.42 19.83
N THR A 12 -3.31 -34.69 19.77
CA THR A 12 -4.21 -35.81 19.43
C THR A 12 -4.97 -36.18 20.70
N GLY A 13 -6.22 -35.72 20.81
CA GLY A 13 -7.12 -36.19 21.86
C GLY A 13 -7.71 -37.53 21.46
N THR A 14 -7.32 -38.61 22.14
CA THR A 14 -8.01 -39.90 22.10
C THR A 14 -9.12 -39.88 23.13
N ILE A 15 -10.39 -39.87 22.71
CA ILE A 15 -11.52 -40.18 23.58
C ILE A 15 -11.64 -41.70 23.57
N ASP A 16 -11.07 -42.35 24.57
CA ASP A 16 -11.42 -43.73 24.89
C ASP A 16 -12.61 -43.74 25.85
N HIS A 17 -13.55 -44.64 25.55
CA HIS A 17 -14.61 -45.20 26.39
C HIS A 17 -16.02 -44.58 26.30
N ILE A 18 -16.80 -45.07 25.32
CA ILE A 18 -18.20 -45.46 25.55
C ILE A 18 -18.44 -46.84 24.89
N GLY A 19 -18.61 -47.87 25.74
CA GLY A 19 -19.49 -49.05 25.58
C GLY A 19 -19.51 -49.89 24.29
N LEU A 20 -18.89 -51.08 24.36
CA LEU A 20 -19.39 -52.41 23.94
C LEU A 20 -20.23 -52.53 22.65
N ILE A 21 -19.58 -52.88 21.53
CA ILE A 21 -20.13 -53.80 20.52
C ILE A 21 -19.02 -54.76 20.07
N GLN A 22 -19.21 -56.04 20.36
CA GLN A 22 -18.42 -57.14 19.82
C GLN A 22 -19.00 -57.51 18.47
N ALA A 23 -18.32 -57.16 17.38
CA ALA A 23 -18.41 -57.87 16.10
C ALA A 23 -17.20 -57.50 15.24
N ASP A 24 -16.37 -58.51 15.08
CA ASP A 24 -15.25 -58.66 14.17
C ASP A 24 -15.57 -58.13 12.76
N LEU A 25 -15.01 -56.97 12.40
CA LEU A 25 -14.99 -56.47 11.02
C LEU A 25 -13.74 -55.62 10.83
N MET A 26 -12.72 -56.29 10.27
CA MET A 26 -11.70 -55.76 9.37
C MET A 26 -11.11 -54.39 9.71
N ASN A 27 -9.85 -54.48 10.14
CA ASN A 27 -8.81 -53.46 10.19
C ASN A 27 -8.72 -52.65 8.87
N LEU A 28 -9.63 -51.70 8.69
CA LEU A 28 -9.47 -50.57 7.80
C LEU A 28 -9.10 -49.39 8.68
N ASP A 29 -7.80 -49.08 8.68
CA ASP A 29 -7.20 -47.84 9.20
C ASP A 29 -7.73 -46.62 8.43
N LEU A 30 -9.05 -46.39 8.49
CA LEU A 30 -9.67 -45.16 8.04
C LEU A 30 -9.54 -44.14 9.15
N GLN A 31 -8.29 -43.68 9.36
CA GLN A 31 -8.02 -42.44 10.07
C GLN A 31 -8.77 -41.33 9.34
N THR A 32 -9.97 -41.01 9.83
CA THR A 32 -10.77 -39.93 9.29
C THR A 32 -10.17 -38.63 9.83
N ALA A 33 -9.09 -38.18 9.20
CA ALA A 33 -8.46 -36.90 9.53
C ALA A 33 -9.31 -35.78 8.94
N TRP A 34 -10.06 -35.09 9.79
CA TRP A 34 -10.71 -33.83 9.43
C TRP A 34 -9.70 -32.71 9.60
N THR A 35 -9.31 -32.08 8.49
CA THR A 35 -8.52 -30.84 8.54
C THR A 35 -9.43 -29.71 9.01
N CYS A 36 -9.35 -29.40 10.29
CA CYS A 36 -9.99 -28.20 10.82
C CYS A 36 -9.17 -27.00 10.33
N ALA A 37 -9.69 -26.26 9.34
CA ALA A 37 -9.11 -24.99 8.95
C ALA A 37 -9.24 -24.04 10.14
N PHE A 38 -8.14 -23.79 10.85
CA PHE A 38 -8.09 -22.74 11.85
C PHE A 38 -8.24 -21.41 11.13
N ALA A 39 -9.48 -20.90 11.06
CA ALA A 39 -9.73 -19.53 10.69
C ALA A 39 -9.11 -18.66 11.79
N THR A 40 -8.10 -17.86 11.44
CA THR A 40 -7.55 -16.86 12.34
C THR A 40 -8.71 -15.98 12.83
N PRO A 41 -8.94 -15.83 14.14
CA PRO A 41 -10.03 -15.00 14.63
C PRO A 41 -9.87 -13.59 14.08
N ALA A 42 -10.98 -12.99 13.65
CA ALA A 42 -10.97 -11.62 13.17
C ALA A 42 -10.39 -10.69 14.26
N PRO A 43 -9.53 -9.72 13.90
CA PRO A 43 -8.90 -8.85 14.87
C PRO A 43 -9.97 -8.10 15.67
N THR A 44 -9.76 -8.01 16.97
CA THR A 44 -10.64 -7.22 17.84
C THR A 44 -10.55 -5.74 17.47
N ALA A 45 -11.58 -4.96 17.81
CA ALA A 45 -11.57 -3.52 17.54
C ALA A 45 -10.38 -2.79 18.21
N ALA A 46 -9.92 -3.29 19.37
CA ALA A 46 -8.77 -2.73 20.08
C ALA A 46 -7.45 -3.01 19.34
N GLU A 47 -7.25 -4.25 18.87
CA GLU A 47 -6.10 -4.63 18.05
C GLU A 47 -6.08 -3.85 16.73
N GLU A 48 -7.23 -3.66 16.12
CA GLU A 48 -7.36 -2.89 14.88
C GLU A 48 -6.98 -1.42 15.09
N VAL A 49 -7.47 -0.79 16.17
CA VAL A 49 -7.10 0.59 16.51
C VAL A 49 -5.60 0.69 16.82
N ALA A 50 -5.02 -0.30 17.51
CA ALA A 50 -3.58 -0.33 17.79
C ALA A 50 -2.78 -0.39 16.49
N ARG A 51 -3.14 -1.32 15.60
CA ARG A 51 -2.52 -1.49 14.28
C ARG A 51 -2.59 -0.21 13.44
N LEU A 52 -3.75 0.42 13.37
CA LEU A 52 -3.94 1.66 12.60
C LEU A 52 -3.12 2.82 13.19
N ARG A 53 -3.15 2.99 14.52
CA ARG A 53 -2.36 4.03 15.20
C ARG A 53 -0.86 3.87 14.93
N ASP A 54 -0.37 2.64 15.02
CA ASP A 54 1.05 2.35 14.82
C ASP A 54 1.42 2.53 13.35
N ALA A 55 0.58 2.08 12.41
CA ALA A 55 0.77 2.34 10.98
C ALA A 55 0.81 3.84 10.64
N ILE A 56 -0.06 4.66 11.24
CA ILE A 56 -0.04 6.12 11.07
C ILE A 56 1.26 6.73 11.63
N SER A 57 1.67 6.27 12.82
CA SER A 57 2.88 6.75 13.48
C SER A 57 4.11 6.42 12.65
N ASP A 58 4.19 5.21 12.09
CA ASP A 58 5.29 4.74 11.28
C ASP A 58 5.33 5.42 9.90
N ALA A 59 4.19 5.62 9.26
CA ALA A 59 4.11 6.21 7.93
C ALA A 59 4.42 7.70 7.93
N ALA A 60 3.82 8.47 8.85
CA ALA A 60 3.86 9.93 8.82
C ALA A 60 4.56 10.55 10.02
N GLY A 61 5.00 9.78 11.03
CA GLY A 61 5.63 10.33 12.22
C GLY A 61 4.68 11.15 13.10
N LEU A 62 3.37 10.91 13.00
CA LEU A 62 2.38 11.60 13.83
C LEU A 62 2.44 11.13 15.28
N THR A 63 2.34 12.07 16.20
CA THR A 63 2.25 11.77 17.63
C THR A 63 0.86 11.26 17.98
N LYS A 64 0.75 10.52 19.09
CA LYS A 64 -0.56 10.07 19.63
C LYS A 64 -1.54 11.22 19.86
N GLN A 65 -1.03 12.41 20.18
CA GLN A 65 -1.85 13.60 20.38
C GLN A 65 -2.43 14.11 19.05
N GLU A 66 -1.62 14.16 18.00
CA GLU A 66 -2.06 14.57 16.66
C GLU A 66 -3.04 13.57 16.06
N ILE A 67 -2.81 12.26 16.25
CA ILE A 67 -3.74 11.21 15.83
C ILE A 67 -5.09 11.36 16.55
N ALA A 68 -5.07 11.56 17.87
CA ALA A 68 -6.30 11.76 18.65
C ALA A 68 -7.08 13.00 18.16
N ARG A 69 -6.38 14.13 17.96
CA ARG A 69 -6.96 15.34 17.40
C ARG A 69 -7.54 15.09 16.00
N GLY A 70 -6.82 14.39 15.14
CA GLY A 70 -7.21 14.09 13.77
C GLY A 70 -8.45 13.21 13.64
N ILE A 71 -8.81 12.45 14.68
CA ILE A 71 -10.07 11.71 14.74
C ILE A 71 -11.13 12.38 15.65
N GLY A 72 -10.85 13.57 16.18
CA GLY A 72 -11.78 14.34 17.02
C GLY A 72 -12.00 13.77 18.42
N VAL A 73 -10.98 13.16 19.03
CA VAL A 73 -11.02 12.66 20.41
C VAL A 73 -9.83 13.16 21.22
N ASP A 74 -9.90 13.03 22.54
CA ASP A 74 -8.76 13.30 23.40
C ASP A 74 -7.78 12.10 23.44
N ARG A 75 -6.53 12.36 23.81
CA ARG A 75 -5.47 11.34 23.86
C ARG A 75 -5.78 10.20 24.83
N ARG A 76 -6.53 10.44 25.91
CA ARG A 76 -6.90 9.40 26.88
C ARG A 76 -7.94 8.46 26.26
N SER A 77 -8.92 9.00 25.55
CA SER A 77 -9.87 8.20 24.76
C SER A 77 -9.18 7.33 23.73
N LEU A 78 -8.22 7.86 22.96
CA LEU A 78 -7.45 7.05 22.00
C LEU A 78 -6.69 5.91 22.69
N SER A 79 -6.10 6.17 23.87
CA SER A 79 -5.44 5.12 24.66
C SER A 79 -6.43 4.06 25.14
N GLY A 80 -7.61 4.48 25.61
CA GLY A 80 -8.69 3.59 26.03
C GLY A 80 -9.25 2.72 24.90
N PHE A 81 -9.26 3.22 23.66
CA PHE A 81 -9.61 2.40 22.49
C PHE A 81 -8.60 1.29 22.24
N VAL A 82 -7.30 1.57 22.43
CA VAL A 82 -6.22 0.60 22.24
C VAL A 82 -6.19 -0.45 23.35
N THR A 83 -6.47 -0.07 24.60
CA THR A 83 -6.54 -1.03 25.71
C THR A 83 -7.86 -1.81 25.74
N GLY A 84 -8.83 -1.42 24.91
CA GLY A 84 -10.17 -2.02 24.90
C GLY A 84 -11.08 -1.58 26.04
N GLU A 85 -10.62 -0.67 26.91
CA GLU A 85 -11.43 -0.06 27.98
C GLU A 85 -12.62 0.72 27.42
N ILE A 86 -12.46 1.35 26.25
CA ILE A 86 -13.49 2.14 25.59
C ILE A 86 -13.75 1.55 24.22
N ARG A 87 -15.02 1.33 23.88
CA ARG A 87 -15.39 0.87 22.54
C ARG A 87 -15.44 2.05 21.57
N PRO A 88 -14.64 2.06 20.48
CA PRO A 88 -14.73 3.11 19.47
C PRO A 88 -16.06 3.03 18.73
N THR A 89 -16.64 4.18 18.41
CA THR A 89 -17.81 4.23 17.51
C THR A 89 -17.38 3.93 16.08
N ALA A 90 -18.31 3.41 15.26
CA ALA A 90 -18.02 3.09 13.86
C ALA A 90 -17.52 4.31 13.07
N THR A 91 -17.98 5.52 13.41
CA THR A 91 -17.51 6.77 12.79
C THR A 91 -16.06 7.07 13.16
N ARG A 92 -15.66 6.86 14.42
CA ARG A 92 -14.27 7.07 14.87
C ARG A 92 -13.31 6.05 14.28
N LEU A 93 -13.75 4.80 14.14
CA LEU A 93 -12.95 3.78 13.46
C LEU A 93 -12.76 4.12 11.97
N ARG A 94 -13.82 4.56 11.27
CA ARG A 94 -13.71 5.04 9.89
C ARG A 94 -12.80 6.26 9.74
N ALA A 95 -12.86 7.21 10.66
CA ALA A 95 -11.97 8.36 10.67
C ALA A 95 -10.50 7.94 10.87
N LEU A 96 -10.24 6.95 11.75
CA LEU A 96 -8.90 6.42 11.96
C LEU A 96 -8.37 5.66 10.73
N GLN A 97 -9.23 4.91 10.03
CA GLN A 97 -8.90 4.26 8.77
C GLN A 97 -8.57 5.29 7.68
N ALA A 98 -9.41 6.31 7.51
CA ALA A 98 -9.16 7.40 6.56
C ALA A 98 -7.86 8.16 6.88
N LEU A 99 -7.55 8.35 8.16
CA LEU A 99 -6.27 8.93 8.59
C LEU A 99 -5.07 8.02 8.26
N ALA A 100 -5.21 6.70 8.41
CA ALA A 100 -4.17 5.76 8.02
C ALA A 100 -3.92 5.79 6.51
N ASP A 101 -4.98 5.77 5.70
CA ASP A 101 -4.88 5.85 4.25
C ASP A 101 -4.23 7.17 3.80
N ALA A 102 -4.65 8.30 4.40
CA ALA A 102 -4.06 9.61 4.16
C ALA A 102 -2.57 9.66 4.55
N ALA A 103 -2.21 9.07 5.69
CA ALA A 103 -0.82 9.01 6.16
C ALA A 103 0.06 8.18 5.22
N THR A 104 -0.40 7.00 4.80
CA THR A 104 0.32 6.15 3.84
C THR A 104 0.46 6.84 2.49
N TRP A 105 -0.61 7.48 2.00
CA TRP A 105 -0.58 8.22 0.75
C TRP A 105 0.41 9.39 0.80
N ALA A 106 0.41 10.17 1.88
CA ALA A 106 1.33 11.29 2.06
C ALA A 106 2.79 10.82 2.21
N ALA A 107 3.01 9.73 2.95
CA ALA A 107 4.32 9.10 3.09
C ALA A 107 4.87 8.62 1.74
N SER A 108 4.04 7.99 0.91
CA SER A 108 4.46 7.50 -0.41
C SER A 108 4.89 8.62 -1.38
N ARG A 109 4.31 9.82 -1.23
CA ARG A 109 4.54 10.96 -2.15
C ARG A 109 5.59 11.93 -1.66
N TYR A 110 5.56 12.24 -0.36
CA TYR A 110 6.35 13.32 0.23
C TYR A 110 7.36 12.82 1.28
N GLY A 111 7.38 11.52 1.58
CA GLY A 111 8.35 10.91 2.50
C GLY A 111 8.39 11.61 3.87
N ALA A 112 9.57 12.10 4.25
CA ALA A 112 9.77 12.80 5.52
C ALA A 112 8.88 14.05 5.73
N ARG A 113 8.31 14.61 4.65
CA ARG A 113 7.42 15.78 4.70
C ARG A 113 5.94 15.42 4.84
N ALA A 114 5.60 14.13 4.96
CA ALA A 114 4.21 13.67 5.09
C ALA A 114 3.49 14.32 6.28
N ARG A 115 4.16 14.43 7.43
CA ARG A 115 3.63 15.13 8.61
C ARG A 115 3.26 16.58 8.32
N ASP A 116 4.15 17.28 7.61
CA ASP A 116 3.97 18.69 7.30
C ASP A 116 2.75 18.87 6.39
N VAL A 117 2.58 18.01 5.38
CA VAL A 117 1.43 18.04 4.48
C VAL A 117 0.11 17.75 5.22
N LEU A 118 0.09 16.77 6.12
CA LEU A 118 -1.12 16.42 6.90
C LEU A 118 -1.55 17.52 7.87
N SER A 119 -0.58 18.25 8.44
CA SER A 119 -0.82 19.28 9.46
C SER A 119 -0.94 20.69 8.90
N HIS A 120 -0.56 20.91 7.65
CA HIS A 120 -0.61 22.22 7.02
C HIS A 120 -2.05 22.63 6.66
N ASP A 121 -2.36 23.89 6.93
CA ASP A 121 -3.65 24.50 6.59
C ASP A 121 -3.54 25.22 5.25
N ALA A 122 -4.25 24.71 4.24
CA ALA A 122 -4.32 25.30 2.91
C ALA A 122 -5.48 26.31 2.75
N GLY A 123 -6.14 26.71 3.85
CA GLY A 123 -7.20 27.72 3.91
C GLY A 123 -8.58 27.16 4.30
N ALA A 124 -8.78 25.85 4.23
CA ALA A 124 -10.02 25.17 4.64
C ALA A 124 -9.84 24.36 5.95
N GLY A 125 -8.72 24.55 6.65
CA GLY A 125 -8.28 23.73 7.77
C GLY A 125 -7.21 22.72 7.36
N SER A 126 -6.54 22.12 8.34
CA SER A 126 -5.63 21.00 8.09
C SER A 126 -6.41 19.72 7.75
N ALA A 127 -5.79 18.78 7.05
CA ALA A 127 -6.42 17.48 6.79
C ALA A 127 -6.80 16.75 8.08
N LEU A 128 -6.02 16.93 9.15
CA LEU A 128 -6.36 16.43 10.49
C LEU A 128 -7.66 17.04 11.02
N ASP A 129 -7.86 18.35 10.86
CA ASP A 129 -9.09 19.01 11.32
C ASP A 129 -10.31 18.59 10.47
N MET A 130 -10.11 18.36 9.16
CA MET A 130 -11.17 17.87 8.26
C MET A 130 -11.62 16.45 8.62
N LEU A 131 -10.66 15.55 8.89
CA LEU A 131 -10.94 14.18 9.35
C LEU A 131 -11.64 14.18 10.71
N ALA A 132 -11.25 15.08 11.61
CA ALA A 132 -11.89 15.25 12.91
C ALA A 132 -13.36 15.70 12.77
N GLY A 133 -13.64 16.54 11.77
CA GLY A 133 -14.97 16.97 11.35
C GLY A 133 -15.80 15.89 10.64
N GLY A 134 -15.23 14.71 10.38
CA GLY A 134 -15.92 13.57 9.80
C GLY A 134 -15.85 13.47 8.28
N ARG A 135 -15.07 14.33 7.60
CA ARG A 135 -14.71 14.10 6.19
C ARG A 135 -13.76 12.89 6.12
N THR A 136 -13.89 12.04 5.11
CA THR A 136 -12.97 10.91 4.88
C THR A 136 -12.17 11.05 3.60
N ASP A 137 -12.64 11.87 2.66
CA ASP A 137 -11.93 12.19 1.43
C ASP A 137 -11.24 13.57 1.59
N VAL A 138 -9.93 13.51 1.76
CA VAL A 138 -9.04 14.67 2.01
C VAL A 138 -7.86 14.72 1.03
N PHE A 139 -7.81 13.84 0.02
CA PHE A 139 -6.63 13.74 -0.86
C PHE A 139 -6.41 14.97 -1.72
N ALA A 140 -7.48 15.58 -2.22
CA ALA A 140 -7.40 16.85 -2.95
C ALA A 140 -6.88 17.99 -2.06
N ASP A 141 -7.32 18.03 -0.79
CA ASP A 141 -6.87 19.00 0.19
C ASP A 141 -5.39 18.79 0.55
N LEU A 142 -4.92 17.55 0.61
CA LEU A 142 -3.51 17.23 0.82
C LEU A 142 -2.63 17.63 -0.37
N GLU A 143 -3.08 17.45 -1.61
CA GLU A 143 -2.36 17.98 -2.78
C GLU A 143 -2.31 19.51 -2.75
N ALA A 144 -3.39 20.18 -2.36
CA ALA A 144 -3.40 21.64 -2.19
C ALA A 144 -2.42 22.09 -1.09
N ALA A 145 -2.37 21.38 0.04
CA ALA A 145 -1.42 21.63 1.13
C ALA A 145 0.03 21.35 0.70
N ALA A 146 0.27 20.32 -0.10
CA ALA A 146 1.59 20.08 -0.69
C ALA A 146 1.99 21.18 -1.68
N ALA A 147 1.04 21.71 -2.45
CA ALA A 147 1.27 22.82 -3.37
C ALA A 147 1.62 24.12 -2.64
N SER A 148 0.91 24.46 -1.56
CA SER A 148 1.23 25.63 -0.74
C SER A 148 2.58 25.50 -0.02
N LEU A 149 2.97 24.27 0.36
CA LEU A 149 4.30 23.97 0.89
C LEU A 149 5.41 23.92 -0.17
N GLY A 150 5.09 24.06 -1.45
CA GLY A 150 6.06 23.98 -2.56
C GLY A 150 6.62 22.57 -2.80
N LEU A 151 5.92 21.53 -2.33
CA LEU A 151 6.34 20.13 -2.41
C LEU A 151 5.87 19.42 -3.68
N VAL A 152 5.09 20.11 -4.54
CA VAL A 152 4.67 19.57 -5.82
C VAL A 152 5.89 19.40 -6.73
N ARG A 153 6.30 18.14 -6.92
CA ARG A 153 7.20 17.77 -8.02
C ARG A 153 6.48 18.08 -9.33
N ARG A 154 6.76 19.25 -9.92
CA ARG A 154 6.45 19.51 -11.32
C ARG A 154 7.30 18.62 -12.21
N GLY A 155 6.91 17.35 -12.36
CA GLY A 155 7.17 16.59 -13.58
C GLY A 155 6.15 17.02 -14.63
N GLU A 156 6.20 18.29 -15.06
CA GLU A 156 5.29 18.79 -16.08
C GLU A 156 5.76 18.28 -17.44
N VAL A 157 5.22 17.15 -17.89
CA VAL A 157 5.44 16.66 -19.26
C VAL A 157 4.57 17.50 -20.20
N THR A 158 5.13 18.58 -20.72
CA THR A 158 4.49 19.36 -21.77
C THR A 158 4.72 18.69 -23.12
N THR A 159 3.73 17.96 -23.61
CA THR A 159 3.72 17.46 -25.00
C THR A 159 3.39 18.60 -25.95
N ARG A 160 4.41 19.37 -26.35
CA ARG A 160 4.25 20.36 -27.41
C ARG A 160 4.22 19.64 -28.76
N SER A 161 3.04 19.51 -29.34
CA SER A 161 2.92 19.15 -30.76
C SER A 161 3.64 20.22 -31.57
N ARG A 162 4.84 19.90 -32.08
CA ARG A 162 5.52 20.72 -33.07
C ARG A 162 4.62 20.64 -34.30
N ARG A 163 3.93 21.73 -34.66
CA ARG A 163 3.33 21.88 -36.00
C ARG A 163 4.46 21.93 -37.02
N THR A 164 5.11 20.80 -37.25
CA THR A 164 5.87 20.58 -38.46
C THR A 164 4.83 20.52 -39.57
N GLY A 165 4.92 21.38 -40.59
CA GLY A 165 4.12 21.24 -41.81
C GLY A 165 4.42 19.95 -42.60
N ARG A 166 5.20 19.04 -41.99
CA ARG A 166 5.52 17.73 -42.48
C ARG A 166 4.40 16.77 -42.07
N PRO A 167 3.86 15.98 -43.02
CA PRO A 167 2.86 14.97 -42.70
C PRO A 167 3.41 13.99 -41.66
N PRO A 168 2.56 13.45 -40.78
CA PRO A 168 2.98 12.45 -39.81
C PRO A 168 3.57 11.23 -40.54
N LEU A 169 4.62 10.64 -39.97
CA LEU A 169 5.40 9.56 -40.58
C LEU A 169 4.55 8.35 -41.03
N TYR A 170 3.42 8.09 -40.37
CA TYR A 170 2.51 7.02 -40.78
C TYR A 170 1.78 7.32 -42.10
N LEU A 171 1.55 8.59 -42.45
CA LEU A 171 0.99 8.98 -43.75
C LEU A 171 2.05 8.87 -44.85
N GLU A 172 3.29 9.30 -44.62
CA GLU A 172 4.41 9.09 -45.56
C GLU A 172 4.61 7.59 -45.84
N ALA A 173 4.57 6.75 -44.79
CA ALA A 173 4.69 5.31 -44.93
C ALA A 173 3.51 4.69 -45.71
N ARG A 174 2.28 5.17 -45.48
CA ARG A 174 1.09 4.68 -46.18
C ARG A 174 1.09 5.05 -47.66
N GLU A 175 1.49 6.28 -48.00
CA GLU A 175 1.60 6.73 -49.39
C GLU A 175 2.72 5.98 -50.13
N ALA A 176 3.87 5.77 -49.50
CA ALA A 176 4.97 4.98 -50.07
C ALA A 176 4.62 3.49 -50.30
N TRP A 177 3.60 2.98 -49.60
CA TRP A 177 3.04 1.64 -49.79
C TRP A 177 1.89 1.61 -50.81
N ALA A 178 1.15 2.71 -50.95
CA ALA A 178 0.03 2.81 -51.90
C ALA A 178 0.50 2.72 -53.37
N ASP A 179 1.73 3.14 -53.67
CA ASP A 179 2.32 3.04 -55.02
C ASP A 179 2.96 1.67 -55.34
N ARG A 180 3.00 0.74 -54.37
CA ARG A 180 3.60 -0.61 -54.54
C ARG A 180 2.55 -1.72 -54.66
N VAL A 181 1.50 -1.50 -55.43
CA VAL A 181 0.40 -2.49 -55.60
C VAL A 181 0.86 -3.77 -56.33
N ASP A 182 1.98 -3.75 -57.06
CA ASP A 182 2.46 -4.89 -57.85
C ASP A 182 3.78 -5.52 -57.37
N GLN A 183 4.27 -5.20 -56.17
CA GLN A 183 5.42 -5.92 -55.61
C GLN A 183 4.95 -7.04 -54.69
N PRO A 184 5.31 -8.33 -54.95
CA PRO A 184 5.01 -9.38 -54.00
C PRO A 184 5.68 -9.03 -52.69
N ALA A 185 4.90 -8.99 -51.61
CA ALA A 185 5.35 -8.66 -50.27
C ALA A 185 6.59 -9.50 -49.93
N GLN A 186 7.78 -8.91 -50.03
CA GLN A 186 8.98 -9.56 -49.57
C GLN A 186 8.84 -9.69 -48.05
N GLY A 187 8.83 -10.94 -47.60
CA GLY A 187 8.54 -11.39 -46.25
C GLY A 187 9.09 -10.46 -45.17
N GLY A 188 8.21 -9.65 -44.62
CA GLY A 188 8.39 -9.12 -43.28
C GLY A 188 7.89 -10.19 -42.31
N GLU A 189 8.79 -10.76 -41.52
CA GLU A 189 8.36 -11.50 -40.32
C GLU A 189 7.63 -10.51 -39.41
N VAL A 190 6.33 -10.75 -39.21
CA VAL A 190 5.60 -10.13 -38.11
C VAL A 190 6.19 -10.69 -36.82
N ARG A 191 7.13 -9.96 -36.22
CA ARG A 191 7.58 -10.26 -34.86
C ARG A 191 6.45 -9.94 -33.90
N ASN A 192 6.01 -10.95 -33.16
CA ASN A 192 5.12 -10.78 -32.02
C ASN A 192 5.70 -9.76 -31.04
N GLN A 193 4.81 -8.93 -30.49
CA GLN A 193 5.05 -7.81 -29.58
C GLN A 193 6.32 -7.97 -28.73
N SER A 194 7.41 -7.31 -29.15
CA SER A 194 8.64 -7.25 -28.38
C SER A 194 8.51 -6.25 -27.23
N VAL A 195 8.91 -6.74 -26.06
CA VAL A 195 9.23 -6.06 -24.81
C VAL A 195 9.76 -4.64 -25.02
N TYR A 196 9.19 -3.69 -24.29
CA TYR A 196 9.73 -2.33 -24.17
C TYR A 196 11.15 -2.39 -23.58
N GLU A 197 12.17 -2.02 -24.34
CA GLU A 197 13.47 -1.66 -23.76
C GLU A 197 13.42 -0.18 -23.39
N GLN A 198 13.52 0.07 -22.09
CA GLN A 198 13.52 1.40 -21.50
C GLN A 198 14.93 1.97 -21.63
N ASP A 199 15.11 3.01 -22.44
CA ASP A 199 16.39 3.72 -22.53
C ASP A 199 16.61 4.54 -21.25
N LEU A 200 17.60 4.14 -20.46
CA LEU A 200 17.99 4.76 -19.19
C LEU A 200 19.21 5.69 -19.36
N SER A 201 19.63 5.99 -20.59
CA SER A 201 20.81 6.84 -20.85
C SER A 201 20.70 8.26 -20.26
N GLU A 202 19.48 8.74 -20.02
CA GLU A 202 19.22 10.04 -19.37
C GLU A 202 18.73 9.93 -17.91
N ALA A 203 18.72 8.72 -17.31
CA ALA A 203 18.35 8.56 -15.92
C ALA A 203 19.43 9.17 -15.00
N LEU A 204 19.07 10.25 -14.28
CA LEU A 204 19.97 10.89 -13.32
C LEU A 204 20.41 9.89 -12.23
N PRO A 205 21.70 9.82 -11.89
CA PRO A 205 22.19 8.84 -10.93
C PRO A 205 21.61 9.12 -9.54
N SER A 206 21.03 8.08 -8.94
CA SER A 206 20.63 8.06 -7.53
C SER A 206 21.88 8.23 -6.63
N PRO A 207 21.84 9.01 -5.54
CA PRO A 207 23.04 9.30 -4.75
C PRO A 207 23.65 8.02 -4.17
N ALA A 208 24.93 7.81 -4.46
CA ALA A 208 25.66 6.60 -4.13
C ALA A 208 25.78 6.38 -2.61
N HIS A 209 25.39 5.20 -2.14
CA HIS A 209 25.79 4.71 -0.83
C HIS A 209 27.33 4.54 -0.80
N GLN A 210 27.99 5.36 0.02
CA GLN A 210 29.42 5.23 0.34
C GLN A 210 29.70 3.90 1.03
N GLN A 211 30.70 3.16 0.55
CA GLN A 211 31.35 2.09 1.32
C GLN A 211 32.88 2.06 1.06
N PRO A 212 33.67 1.56 2.04
CA PRO A 212 34.78 2.33 2.60
C PRO A 212 36.16 2.03 2.01
N ARG A 213 37.06 3.01 2.14
CA ARG A 213 38.47 2.96 1.72
C ARG A 213 39.23 1.82 2.39
N ARG A 214 39.74 0.86 1.61
CA ARG A 214 40.91 0.06 1.99
C ARG A 214 42.17 0.78 1.50
N ARG A 215 42.97 1.26 2.45
CA ARG A 215 44.36 1.66 2.20
C ARG A 215 45.18 0.39 1.97
N GLN A 216 45.99 0.37 0.92
CA GLN A 216 47.18 -0.46 0.88
C GLN A 216 48.37 0.37 0.43
N ILE A 217 49.46 0.06 1.12
CA ILE A 217 50.84 0.54 1.04
C ILE A 217 51.49 -0.12 -0.18
#